data_AF-A0AAV5BUL0-F1
#
_entry.id   AF-A0AAV5BUL0-F1
#
_cell.length_a   1.000
_cell.length_b   1.000
_cell.length_c   1.000
_cell.angle_alpha   90.00
_cell.angle_beta   90.00
_cell.angle_gamma   90.00
#
_symmetry.space_group_name_H-M   'P 1'
#
loop_
_entity.id
_entity.type
_entity.pdbx_description
1 polymer ?
#
loop_
_entity_poly.entity_id
_entity_poly.type
_entity_poly.pdbx_seq_one_letter_code
_entity_poly.pdbx_strand_id
1 'polypeptide(L)'
;MPQLSCVTCPPRSVFVRPKREELGLISKERQRELDMAKAKAKAKSRGTGGDDGGRVLMGPPGLDCISLGLVDEEAIPKYELTVEDGWRLAKEYSRMLMRQHRARQTAESTLLKLKKEAIAALPEKLQAAALVPDMTPFPTNRYMATLTPPIEGYLEKVRDAAKKYSVKEKLS
;
A
#
# COMPACT_ATOMS: atom_id res chain seq x y z
N MET A 1 35.87 -16.10 24.88
CA MET A 1 35.31 -14.77 24.60
C MET A 1 35.39 -14.50 23.10
N PRO A 2 34.29 -14.64 22.34
CA PRO A 2 34.25 -14.09 20.98
C PRO A 2 33.18 -12.99 20.85
N GLN A 3 33.61 -11.78 20.50
CA GLN A 3 33.44 -11.16 19.19
C GLN A 3 32.08 -10.46 19.02
N LEU A 4 32.04 -9.17 19.38
CA LEU A 4 31.07 -8.23 18.84
C LEU A 4 31.74 -7.47 17.69
N SER A 5 31.38 -7.87 16.48
CA SER A 5 31.61 -7.14 15.24
C SER A 5 30.82 -5.82 15.28
N CYS A 6 31.51 -4.70 15.52
CA CYS A 6 30.95 -3.39 15.23
C CYS A 6 30.90 -3.20 13.72
N VAL A 7 29.67 -3.25 13.20
CA VAL A 7 29.27 -2.86 11.85
C VAL A 7 29.73 -1.42 11.58
N THR A 8 30.64 -1.29 10.63
CA THR A 8 31.04 -0.10 9.86
C THR A 8 30.47 1.24 10.33
N CYS A 9 31.28 1.99 11.07
CA CYS A 9 31.12 3.42 11.26
C CYS A 9 31.43 4.13 9.93
N PRO A 10 30.53 4.96 9.34
CA PRO A 10 30.83 5.63 8.08
C PRO A 10 31.95 6.67 8.26
N PRO A 11 32.87 6.82 7.27
CA PRO A 11 34.03 7.69 7.40
C PRO A 11 33.61 9.15 7.57
N ARG A 12 34.37 9.92 8.39
CA ARG A 12 34.17 11.34 8.76
C ARG A 12 33.78 12.29 7.60
N SER A 13 34.05 11.90 6.34
CA SER A 13 33.61 12.56 5.11
C SER A 13 32.08 12.78 4.97
N VAL A 14 31.23 11.98 5.63
CA VAL A 14 29.77 12.09 5.51
C VAL A 14 29.23 13.32 6.25
N PHE A 15 29.86 13.74 7.35
CA PHE A 15 29.46 14.92 8.12
C PHE A 15 29.91 16.25 7.50
N VAL A 16 30.83 16.23 6.53
CA VAL A 16 31.30 17.45 5.82
C VAL A 16 30.35 17.82 4.68
N ARG A 17 29.58 16.87 4.14
CA ARG A 17 28.56 17.10 3.10
C ARG A 17 27.47 18.10 3.51
N PRO A 18 26.80 17.99 4.67
CA PRO A 18 25.72 18.92 5.04
C PRO A 18 26.22 20.36 5.23
N LYS A 19 27.41 20.55 5.82
CA LYS A 19 28.01 21.90 5.99
C LYS A 19 28.41 22.57 4.68
N ARG A 20 28.70 21.79 3.62
CA ARG A 20 29.01 22.32 2.28
C ARG A 20 27.76 22.67 1.47
N GLU A 21 26.64 21.99 1.75
CA GLU A 21 25.34 22.29 1.18
C GLU A 21 24.77 23.60 1.71
N GLU A 22 24.94 23.88 3.01
CA GLU A 22 24.62 25.19 3.61
C GLU A 22 25.45 26.34 2.99
N LEU A 23 26.67 26.07 2.55
CA LEU A 23 27.56 27.03 1.89
C LEU A 23 27.39 27.10 0.36
N GLY A 24 26.41 26.40 -0.23
CA GLY A 24 26.07 26.51 -1.65
C GLY A 24 27.07 25.88 -2.64
N LEU A 25 28.10 25.16 -2.16
CA LEU A 25 29.04 24.46 -3.02
C LEU A 25 28.51 23.08 -3.42
N ILE A 26 27.79 23.03 -4.54
CA ILE A 26 27.24 21.79 -5.10
C ILE A 26 28.39 20.94 -5.67
N SER A 27 28.54 19.70 -5.21
CA SER A 27 29.51 18.75 -5.78
C SER A 27 29.11 18.32 -7.20
N LYS A 28 30.09 17.98 -8.04
CA LYS A 28 29.84 17.49 -9.42
C LYS A 28 28.92 16.26 -9.46
N GLU A 29 28.96 15.42 -8.42
CA GLU A 29 28.07 14.26 -8.27
C GLU A 29 26.60 14.67 -8.06
N ARG A 30 26.34 15.68 -7.22
CA ARG A 30 24.98 16.17 -6.95
C ARG A 30 24.38 16.94 -8.12
N GLN A 31 25.19 17.62 -8.92
CA GLN A 31 24.74 18.19 -10.20
C GLN A 31 24.25 17.10 -11.15
N ARG A 32 24.99 16.00 -11.31
CA ARG A 32 24.58 14.86 -12.14
C ARG A 32 23.28 14.22 -11.64
N GLU A 33 23.11 14.09 -10.33
CA GLU A 33 21.87 13.57 -9.75
C GLU A 33 20.67 14.50 -10.02
N LEU A 34 20.86 15.81 -9.88
CA LEU A 34 19.83 16.81 -10.18
C LEU A 34 19.50 16.85 -11.67
N ASP A 35 20.48 16.72 -12.55
CA ASP A 35 20.26 16.68 -14.01
C ASP A 35 19.57 15.38 -14.44
N MET A 36 19.91 14.25 -13.82
CA MET A 36 19.20 12.98 -14.01
C MET A 36 17.76 13.04 -13.48
N ALA A 37 17.53 13.69 -12.33
CA ALA A 37 16.19 13.90 -11.79
C ALA A 37 15.36 14.83 -12.69
N LYS A 38 15.95 15.91 -13.20
CA LYS A 38 15.32 16.83 -14.17
C LYS A 38 15.04 16.14 -15.51
N ALA A 39 15.93 15.27 -15.99
CA ALA A 39 15.72 14.48 -17.20
C ALA A 39 14.57 13.48 -17.03
N LYS A 40 14.49 12.78 -15.89
CA LYS A 40 13.37 11.89 -15.56
C LYS A 40 12.05 12.64 -15.40
N ALA A 41 12.06 13.84 -14.82
CA ALA A 41 10.89 14.70 -14.72
C ALA A 41 10.42 15.18 -16.11
N LYS A 42 11.36 15.59 -16.98
CA LYS A 42 11.06 15.93 -18.39
C LYS A 42 10.57 14.73 -19.21
N ALA A 43 11.08 13.53 -18.94
CA ALA A 43 10.61 12.31 -19.59
C ALA A 43 9.19 11.95 -19.13
N LYS A 44 8.88 12.10 -17.83
CA LYS A 44 7.50 11.98 -17.32
C LYS A 44 6.57 13.04 -17.91
N SER A 45 7.03 14.27 -18.10
CA SER A 45 6.21 15.32 -18.72
C SER A 45 6.07 15.16 -20.25
N ARG A 46 7.05 14.54 -20.93
CA ARG A 46 6.96 14.21 -22.37
C ARG A 46 6.22 12.90 -22.67
N GLY A 47 6.15 11.97 -21.71
CA GLY A 47 5.27 10.80 -21.76
C GLY A 47 3.80 11.13 -21.49
N THR A 48 3.52 12.36 -21.06
CA THR A 48 2.20 12.98 -20.96
C THR A 48 2.12 14.14 -21.95
N GLY A 49 2.45 13.87 -23.22
CA GLY A 49 2.32 14.84 -24.31
C GLY A 49 0.92 14.79 -24.90
N GLY A 50 0.10 15.79 -24.58
CA GLY A 50 -1.26 15.96 -25.10
C GLY A 50 -1.97 17.10 -24.38
N ASP A 51 -1.52 18.33 -24.64
CA ASP A 51 -2.16 19.59 -24.27
C ASP A 51 -3.43 19.77 -25.12
N ASP A 52 -4.50 19.05 -24.81
CA ASP A 52 -5.80 19.16 -25.52
C ASP A 52 -6.96 18.66 -24.63
N GLY A 53 -7.15 19.19 -23.42
CA GLY A 53 -8.37 18.95 -22.60
C GLY A 53 -8.80 17.47 -22.45
N GLY A 54 -7.86 16.54 -22.66
CA GLY A 54 -8.12 15.21 -23.19
C GLY A 54 -8.11 14.20 -22.07
N ARG A 55 -9.18 13.43 -22.00
CA ARG A 55 -9.47 12.48 -20.93
C ARG A 55 -8.28 11.56 -20.65
N VAL A 56 -7.91 11.42 -19.39
CA VAL A 56 -6.88 10.46 -18.96
C VAL A 56 -7.41 9.05 -19.22
N LEU A 57 -6.90 8.41 -20.28
CA LEU A 57 -7.19 7.01 -20.62
C LEU A 57 -6.61 6.12 -19.51
N MET A 58 -7.48 5.53 -18.70
CA MET A 58 -7.10 4.59 -17.64
C MET A 58 -7.05 3.18 -18.22
N GLY A 59 -5.88 2.75 -18.67
CA GLY A 59 -5.66 1.39 -19.18
C GLY A 59 -4.84 1.31 -20.45
N PRO A 60 -4.72 0.11 -21.05
CA PRO A 60 -4.11 -0.05 -22.37
C PRO A 60 -4.94 0.68 -23.44
N PRO A 61 -4.30 1.36 -24.41
CA PRO A 61 -5.01 2.15 -25.41
C PRO A 61 -5.93 1.26 -26.25
N GLY A 62 -7.17 1.69 -26.45
CA GLY A 62 -8.15 1.00 -27.30
C GLY A 62 -9.09 0.02 -26.57
N LEU A 63 -8.98 -0.11 -25.25
CA LEU A 63 -9.89 -0.95 -24.44
C LEU A 63 -10.94 -0.14 -23.65
N ASP A 64 -11.01 1.16 -23.88
CA ASP A 64 -11.95 2.04 -23.19
C ASP A 64 -13.37 1.84 -23.72
N CYS A 65 -14.37 2.01 -22.86
CA CYS A 65 -15.78 1.86 -23.22
C CYS A 65 -16.22 2.78 -24.39
N ILE A 66 -15.49 3.87 -24.59
CA ILE A 66 -15.69 4.82 -25.69
C ILE A 66 -15.09 4.28 -26.99
N SER A 67 -13.84 3.85 -26.95
CA SER A 67 -13.11 3.27 -28.09
C SER A 67 -13.78 2.00 -28.61
N LEU A 68 -14.46 1.27 -27.72
CA LEU A 68 -15.26 0.09 -28.03
C LEU A 68 -16.68 0.43 -28.54
N GLY A 69 -17.05 1.70 -28.61
CA GLY A 69 -18.36 2.17 -29.08
C GLY A 69 -19.54 1.79 -28.16
N LEU A 70 -19.27 1.45 -26.90
CA LEU A 70 -20.30 1.09 -25.92
C LEU A 70 -20.93 2.32 -25.25
N VAL A 71 -20.20 3.44 -25.20
CA VAL A 71 -20.63 4.68 -24.56
C VAL A 71 -20.22 5.87 -25.42
N ASP A 72 -21.20 6.68 -25.82
CA ASP A 72 -20.97 7.94 -26.52
C ASP A 72 -20.33 8.96 -25.57
N GLU A 73 -19.28 9.66 -26.03
CA GLU A 73 -18.56 10.64 -25.22
C GLU A 73 -19.46 11.78 -24.72
N GLU A 74 -20.43 12.16 -25.55
CA GLU A 74 -21.33 13.29 -25.31
C GLU A 74 -22.42 12.98 -24.27
N ALA A 75 -22.75 11.70 -24.08
CA ALA A 75 -23.77 11.27 -23.13
C ALA A 75 -23.27 11.24 -21.68
N ILE A 76 -21.98 11.50 -21.44
CA ILE A 76 -21.36 11.35 -20.13
C ILE A 76 -21.62 12.62 -19.32
N PRO A 77 -22.40 12.53 -18.21
CA PRO A 77 -22.67 13.69 -17.38
C PRO A 77 -21.38 14.20 -16.77
N LYS A 78 -21.01 15.44 -17.13
CA LYS A 78 -19.91 16.18 -16.51
C LYS A 78 -20.45 16.79 -15.22
N TYR A 79 -20.07 16.22 -14.09
CA TYR A 79 -20.37 16.82 -12.79
C TYR A 79 -19.29 17.85 -12.44
N GLU A 80 -19.68 19.11 -12.31
CA GLU A 80 -18.82 20.15 -11.77
C GLU A 80 -18.77 20.00 -10.25
N LEU A 81 -17.79 19.24 -9.75
CA LEU A 81 -17.40 19.37 -8.35
C LEU A 81 -16.64 20.69 -8.23
N THR A 82 -17.09 21.58 -7.33
CA THR A 82 -16.34 22.80 -6.99
C THR A 82 -14.92 22.40 -6.57
N VAL A 83 -13.92 22.94 -7.26
CA VAL A 83 -12.50 22.59 -7.06
C VAL A 83 -12.09 22.78 -5.58
N GLU A 84 -12.70 23.77 -4.93
CA GLU A 84 -12.50 24.10 -3.52
C GLU A 84 -12.93 22.97 -2.57
N ASP A 85 -14.10 22.37 -2.79
CA ASP A 85 -14.59 21.29 -1.93
C ASP A 85 -13.78 20.02 -2.12
N GLY A 86 -13.33 19.73 -3.35
CA GLY A 86 -12.38 18.65 -3.63
C GLY A 86 -11.08 18.80 -2.83
N TRP A 87 -10.50 20.00 -2.81
CA TRP A 87 -9.27 20.28 -2.04
C TRP A 87 -9.49 20.18 -0.52
N ARG A 88 -10.63 20.67 -0.02
CA ARG A 88 -10.98 20.57 1.40
C ARG A 88 -11.11 19.10 1.83
N LEU A 89 -11.85 18.29 1.08
CA LEU A 89 -12.04 16.86 1.37
C LEU A 89 -10.72 16.08 1.34
N ALA A 90 -9.87 16.33 0.34
CA ALA A 90 -8.57 15.68 0.22
C ALA A 90 -7.65 16.01 1.41
N LYS A 91 -7.66 17.26 1.87
CA LYS A 91 -6.87 17.71 3.02
C LYS A 91 -7.34 17.07 4.32
N GLU A 92 -8.66 16.99 4.54
CA GLU A 92 -9.23 16.34 5.72
C GLU A 92 -8.98 14.82 5.73
N TYR A 93 -9.14 14.16 4.58
CA TYR A 93 -8.79 12.74 4.45
C TYR A 93 -7.32 12.48 4.79
N SER A 94 -6.42 13.31 4.26
CA SER A 94 -4.98 13.21 4.54
C SER A 94 -4.67 13.40 6.04
N ARG A 95 -5.36 14.33 6.71
CA ARG A 95 -5.25 14.55 8.16
C ARG A 95 -5.71 13.35 8.95
N MET A 96 -6.87 12.78 8.63
CA MET A 96 -7.41 11.60 9.29
C MET A 96 -6.50 10.39 9.11
N LEU A 97 -6.02 10.15 7.88
CA LEU A 97 -5.12 9.05 7.56
C LEU A 97 -3.82 9.12 8.38
N MET A 98 -3.22 10.31 8.46
CA MET A 98 -2.00 10.51 9.26
C MET A 98 -2.23 10.32 10.76
N ARG A 99 -3.42 10.68 11.26
CA ARG A 99 -3.79 10.42 12.66
C ARG A 99 -3.89 8.92 12.94
N GLN A 100 -4.59 8.18 12.08
CA GLN A 100 -4.71 6.71 12.19
C GLN A 100 -3.34 6.03 12.08
N HIS A 101 -2.50 6.47 11.13
CA HIS A 101 -1.16 5.92 10.97
C HIS A 101 -0.32 6.09 12.22
N ARG A 102 -0.30 7.28 12.83
CA ARG A 102 0.43 7.53 14.06
C ARG A 102 -0.08 6.67 15.21
N ALA A 103 -1.41 6.55 15.36
CA ALA A 103 -2.02 5.70 16.39
C ALA A 103 -1.60 4.23 16.22
N ARG A 104 -1.57 3.72 14.97
CA ARG A 104 -1.12 2.38 14.66
C ARG A 104 0.37 2.18 15.00
N GLN A 105 1.24 3.10 14.61
CA GLN A 105 2.66 3.07 14.93
C GLN A 105 2.91 3.06 16.43
N THR A 106 2.17 3.87 17.20
CA THR A 106 2.28 3.86 18.66
C THR A 106 1.86 2.50 19.23
N ALA A 107 0.75 1.93 18.78
CA ALA A 107 0.27 0.64 19.26
C ALA A 107 1.20 -0.53 18.90
N GLU A 108 1.74 -0.55 17.68
CA GLU A 108 2.71 -1.57 17.24
C GLU A 108 4.01 -1.47 18.05
N SER A 109 4.51 -0.25 18.27
CA SER A 109 5.75 -0.03 19.03
C SER A 109 5.59 -0.38 20.52
N THR A 110 4.44 -0.11 21.13
CA THR A 110 4.17 -0.50 22.53
C THR A 110 4.03 -2.01 22.65
N LEU A 111 3.30 -2.67 21.74
CA LEU A 111 3.18 -4.12 21.72
C LEU A 111 4.55 -4.80 21.59
N LEU A 112 5.42 -4.28 20.72
CA LEU A 112 6.77 -4.80 20.55
C LEU A 112 7.63 -4.66 21.82
N LYS A 113 7.54 -3.52 22.52
CA LYS A 113 8.25 -3.30 23.79
C LYS A 113 7.77 -4.29 24.86
N LEU A 114 6.45 -4.39 25.06
CA LEU A 114 5.85 -5.30 26.03
C LEU A 114 6.18 -6.77 25.71
N LYS A 115 6.21 -7.16 24.43
CA LYS A 115 6.64 -8.51 24.02
C LYS A 115 8.08 -8.80 24.46
N LYS A 116 9.00 -7.85 24.30
CA LYS A 116 10.40 -8.02 24.71
C LYS A 116 10.56 -8.12 26.22
N GLU A 117 9.86 -7.26 26.96
CA GLU A 117 9.85 -7.27 28.41
C GLU A 117 9.27 -8.58 28.96
N ALA A 118 8.18 -9.07 28.36
CA ALA A 118 7.57 -10.35 28.72
C ALA A 118 8.53 -11.54 28.47
N ILE A 119 9.27 -11.54 27.37
CA ILE A 119 10.29 -12.58 27.11
C ILE A 119 11.41 -12.50 28.14
N ALA A 120 11.89 -11.30 28.48
CA ALA A 120 12.95 -11.11 29.47
C ALA A 120 12.54 -11.55 30.89
N ALA A 121 11.25 -11.47 31.22
CA ALA A 121 10.71 -11.92 32.51
C ALA A 121 10.61 -13.46 32.64
N LEU A 122 10.77 -14.22 31.55
CA LEU A 122 10.71 -15.68 31.60
C LEU A 122 11.99 -16.30 32.21
N PRO A 123 11.93 -17.52 32.77
CA PRO A 123 13.12 -18.28 33.15
C PRO A 123 14.01 -18.60 31.93
N GLU A 124 15.32 -18.64 32.12
CA GLU A 124 16.34 -18.77 31.05
C GLU A 124 16.09 -19.96 30.09
N LYS A 125 15.61 -21.09 30.61
CA LYS A 125 15.27 -22.29 29.82
C LYS A 125 14.16 -22.02 28.78
N LEU A 126 13.21 -21.15 29.09
CA LEU A 126 12.06 -20.84 28.24
C LEU A 126 12.34 -19.64 27.31
N GLN A 127 13.27 -18.76 27.68
CA GLN A 127 13.68 -17.63 26.83
C GLN A 127 14.25 -18.12 25.49
N ALA A 128 15.10 -19.14 25.53
CA ALA A 128 15.70 -19.72 24.32
C ALA A 128 14.65 -20.28 23.36
N ALA A 129 13.60 -20.93 23.88
CA ALA A 129 12.49 -21.45 23.08
C ALA A 129 11.61 -20.33 22.52
N ALA A 130 11.36 -19.26 23.28
CA ALA A 130 10.50 -18.15 22.88
C ALA A 130 11.12 -17.24 21.80
N LEU A 131 12.44 -17.24 21.65
CA LEU A 131 13.15 -16.46 20.62
C LEU A 131 13.08 -17.09 19.23
N VAL A 132 12.76 -18.40 19.14
CA VAL A 132 12.64 -19.10 17.88
C VAL A 132 11.31 -18.72 17.20
N PRO A 133 11.31 -18.21 15.96
CA PRO A 133 10.08 -17.94 15.22
C PRO A 133 9.31 -19.24 14.96
N ASP A 134 8.01 -19.21 15.25
CA ASP A 134 7.11 -20.31 14.89
C ASP A 134 6.85 -20.30 13.37
N MET A 135 7.11 -21.43 12.72
CA MET A 135 6.95 -21.62 11.28
C MET A 135 5.64 -22.36 10.94
N THR A 136 4.78 -22.64 11.91
CA THR A 136 3.46 -23.20 11.64
C THR A 136 2.64 -22.24 10.76
N PRO A 137 2.01 -22.73 9.68
CA PRO A 137 1.19 -21.88 8.82
C PRO A 137 -0.02 -21.36 9.60
N PHE A 138 -0.49 -20.17 9.25
CA PHE A 138 -1.70 -19.62 9.84
C PHE A 138 -2.90 -20.55 9.59
N PRO A 139 -3.82 -20.68 10.57
CA PRO A 139 -4.97 -21.56 10.45
C PRO A 139 -5.89 -21.11 9.29
N THR A 140 -6.36 -22.08 8.51
CA THR A 140 -7.23 -21.85 7.34
C THR A 140 -8.58 -21.23 7.71
N ASN A 141 -9.03 -21.38 8.97
CA ASN A 141 -10.32 -20.87 9.47
C ASN A 141 -10.31 -19.37 9.82
N ARG A 142 -9.29 -18.61 9.41
CA ARG A 142 -9.24 -17.16 9.62
C ARG A 142 -10.06 -16.45 8.55
N TYR A 143 -11.36 -16.28 8.81
CA TYR A 143 -12.25 -15.57 7.90
C TYR A 143 -11.99 -14.06 7.90
N MET A 144 -12.09 -13.44 6.72
CA MET A 144 -12.13 -11.98 6.62
C MET A 144 -13.48 -11.49 7.15
N ALA A 145 -13.47 -10.37 7.85
CA ALA A 145 -14.72 -9.71 8.24
C ALA A 145 -15.46 -9.24 6.97
N THR A 146 -16.61 -9.86 6.70
CA THR A 146 -17.51 -9.48 5.61
C THR A 146 -18.42 -8.34 6.06
N LEU A 147 -18.98 -7.59 5.09
CA LEU A 147 -19.90 -6.49 5.36
C LEU A 147 -21.15 -6.96 6.12
N THR A 148 -21.65 -8.15 5.76
CA THR A 148 -22.81 -8.80 6.36
C THR A 148 -22.40 -10.10 7.05
N PRO A 149 -23.07 -10.49 8.15
CA PRO A 149 -22.84 -11.77 8.80
C PRO A 149 -23.29 -12.95 7.90
N PRO A 150 -22.80 -14.18 8.16
CA PRO A 150 -23.20 -15.36 7.40
C PRO A 150 -24.70 -15.65 7.49
N ILE A 151 -25.30 -16.06 6.36
CA ILE A 151 -26.72 -16.42 6.30
C ILE A 151 -26.90 -17.86 6.81
N GLU A 152 -27.81 -18.04 7.78
CA GLU A 152 -28.15 -19.35 8.33
C GLU A 152 -28.69 -20.31 7.25
N GLY A 153 -28.22 -21.56 7.27
CA GLY A 153 -28.67 -22.61 6.35
C GLY A 153 -28.34 -22.36 4.87
N TYR A 154 -27.46 -21.40 4.53
CA TYR A 154 -27.12 -21.12 3.14
C TYR A 154 -26.58 -22.36 2.40
N LEU A 155 -25.68 -23.12 3.04
CA LEU A 155 -25.12 -24.34 2.46
C LEU A 155 -26.17 -25.42 2.19
N GLU A 156 -27.19 -25.53 3.04
CA GLU A 156 -28.29 -26.49 2.87
C GLU A 156 -29.16 -26.09 1.67
N LYS A 157 -29.53 -24.81 1.59
CA LYS A 157 -30.30 -24.27 0.46
C LYS A 157 -29.58 -24.45 -0.87
N VAL A 158 -28.25 -24.24 -0.89
CA VAL A 158 -27.43 -24.46 -2.10
C VAL A 158 -27.39 -25.92 -2.49
N ARG A 159 -27.21 -26.84 -1.51
CA ARG A 159 -27.22 -28.29 -1.77
C ARG A 159 -28.58 -28.74 -2.29
N ASP A 160 -29.67 -28.25 -1.72
CA ASP A 160 -31.02 -28.62 -2.15
C ASP A 160 -31.36 -28.07 -3.54
N ALA A 161 -30.91 -26.86 -3.87
CA ALA A 161 -31.02 -26.32 -5.21
C ALA A 161 -30.22 -27.16 -6.22
N ALA A 162 -28.97 -27.51 -5.92
CA ALA A 162 -28.13 -28.33 -6.80
C ALA A 162 -28.73 -29.72 -7.05
N LYS A 163 -29.33 -30.34 -6.03
CA LYS A 163 -30.08 -31.60 -6.20
C LYS A 163 -31.27 -31.44 -7.14
N LYS A 164 -32.04 -30.34 -7.04
CA LYS A 164 -33.18 -30.08 -7.93
C LYS A 164 -32.76 -29.91 -9.40
N TYR A 165 -31.64 -29.24 -9.67
CA TYR A 165 -31.16 -29.03 -11.05
C TYR A 165 -30.52 -30.28 -11.66
N SER A 166 -29.76 -31.07 -10.89
CA SER A 166 -29.12 -32.31 -11.40
C SER A 166 -30.11 -33.43 -11.75
N VAL A 167 -31.29 -33.45 -11.14
CA VAL A 167 -32.38 -34.37 -11.54
C VAL A 167 -33.01 -33.94 -12.86
N LYS A 168 -33.01 -32.64 -13.16
CA LYS A 168 -33.63 -32.08 -14.37
C LYS A 168 -32.81 -32.34 -15.65
N GLU A 169 -31.47 -32.36 -15.54
CA GLU A 169 -30.57 -32.71 -16.66
C GLU A 169 -30.55 -34.21 -17.01
N LYS A 170 -30.95 -35.10 -16.09
CA LYS A 170 -31.04 -36.55 -16.37
C LYS A 170 -32.33 -36.97 -17.09
N LEU A 171 -33.25 -36.03 -17.31
CA LEU A 171 -34.55 -36.24 -17.95
C LEU A 171 -34.62 -35.64 -19.38
N SER A 172 -33.51 -35.14 -19.90
CA SER A 172 -33.31 -34.71 -21.30
C SER A 172 -32.33 -35.65 -22.00
#